data_AF-A0A8D8C4R2-F1
#
_entry.id   AF-A0A8D8C4R2-F1
#
_cell.length_a   1.000
_cell.length_b   1.000
_cell.length_c   1.000
_cell.angle_alpha   90.00
_cell.angle_beta   90.00
_cell.angle_gamma   90.00
#
_symmetry.space_group_name_H-M   'P 1'
#
loop_
_entity.id
_entity.type
_entity.pdbx_description
1 polymer ?
#
loop_
_entity_poly.entity_id
_entity_poly.type
_entity_poly.pdbx_seq_one_letter_code
_entity_poly.pdbx_strand_id
1 'polypeptide(L)'
;RKDVMADLAQVEPAVIDAQAAVSNIKKKQLAEVRTMANPPAPVKLALESVCLLLGEDDRGGDWKAIRGILVKDSFITSIVKFDTSQLTDDVREKMKSRYLSNP
;
A
#
# COMPACT_ATOMS: atom_id res chain seq x y z
N ARG A 1 -28.33 2.14 -14.68
CA ARG A 1 -27.47 3.32 -14.40
C ARG A 1 -27.57 3.81 -12.96
N LYS A 2 -28.56 3.40 -12.14
CA LYS A 2 -28.64 3.72 -10.71
C LYS A 2 -27.81 2.78 -9.82
N ASP A 3 -27.58 1.53 -10.27
CA ASP A 3 -26.89 0.51 -9.48
C ASP A 3 -25.38 0.76 -9.35
N VAL A 4 -24.74 1.34 -10.38
CA VAL A 4 -23.29 1.66 -10.37
C VAL A 4 -22.95 2.78 -9.36
N MET A 5 -23.89 3.68 -9.08
CA MET A 5 -23.70 4.75 -8.09
C MET A 5 -23.84 4.25 -6.65
N ALA A 6 -24.64 3.20 -6.43
CA ALA A 6 -24.80 2.59 -5.11
C ALA A 6 -23.53 1.82 -4.69
N ASP A 7 -22.90 1.11 -5.63
CA ASP A 7 -21.63 0.41 -5.37
C ASP A 7 -20.46 1.38 -5.15
N LEU A 8 -20.42 2.52 -5.86
CA LEU A 8 -19.42 3.57 -5.63
C LEU A 8 -19.56 4.21 -4.23
N ALA A 9 -20.80 4.43 -3.80
CA ALA A 9 -21.10 5.04 -2.49
C ALA A 9 -20.69 4.15 -1.30
N GLN A 10 -20.56 2.83 -1.50
CA GLN A 10 -20.12 1.90 -0.45
C GLN A 10 -18.60 1.94 -0.25
N VAL A 11 -17.82 2.20 -1.30
CA VAL A 11 -16.34 2.15 -1.24
C VAL A 11 -15.70 3.50 -0.93
N GLU A 12 -16.36 4.61 -1.29
CA GLU A 12 -15.90 5.96 -1.00
C GLU A 12 -15.55 6.22 0.48
N PRO A 13 -16.39 5.86 1.47
CA PRO A 13 -16.04 6.06 2.88
C PRO A 13 -14.82 5.25 3.31
N ALA A 14 -14.67 4.00 2.84
CA ALA A 14 -13.52 3.18 3.17
C ALA A 14 -12.21 3.75 2.59
N VAL A 15 -12.27 4.36 1.40
CA VAL A 15 -11.11 5.02 0.79
C VAL A 15 -10.72 6.28 1.57
N ILE A 16 -11.69 7.10 1.96
CA ILE A 16 -11.46 8.32 2.76
C ILE A 16 -10.85 7.96 4.12
N ASP A 17 -11.41 6.96 4.81
CA ASP A 17 -10.90 6.49 6.10
C ASP A 17 -9.47 5.94 5.97
N ALA A 18 -9.18 5.19 4.91
CA ALA A 18 -7.83 4.70 4.63
C ALA A 18 -6.84 5.85 4.37
N GLN A 19 -7.23 6.85 3.58
CA GLN A 19 -6.40 8.04 3.32
C GLN A 19 -6.13 8.82 4.62
N ALA A 20 -7.15 9.01 5.44
CA ALA A 20 -7.03 9.66 6.75
C ALA A 20 -6.07 8.89 7.67
N ALA A 21 -6.23 7.57 7.78
CA ALA A 21 -5.36 6.71 8.57
C ALA A 21 -3.89 6.80 8.12
N VAL A 22 -3.65 6.77 6.81
CA VAL A 22 -2.29 6.88 6.24
C VAL A 22 -1.68 8.26 6.47
N SER A 23 -2.47 9.33 6.32
CA SER A 23 -2.01 10.69 6.59
C SER A 23 -1.62 10.92 8.06
N ASN A 24 -2.18 10.13 8.98
CA ASN A 24 -1.89 10.20 10.40
C ASN A 24 -0.66 9.36 10.83
N ILE A 25 -0.02 8.65 9.89
CA ILE A 25 1.21 7.89 10.17
C ILE A 25 2.32 8.86 10.55
N LYS A 26 2.83 8.71 11.78
CA LYS A 26 3.89 9.58 12.29
C LYS A 26 5.24 9.17 11.70
N LYS A 27 6.08 10.16 11.38
CA LYS A 27 7.47 9.92 10.92
C LYS A 27 8.26 8.99 11.85
N LYS A 28 7.98 9.02 13.16
CA LYS A 28 8.60 8.12 14.15
C LYS A 28 8.26 6.64 13.91
N GLN A 29 7.00 6.33 13.56
CA GLN A 29 6.56 4.95 13.29
C GLN A 29 7.24 4.40 12.03
N LEU A 30 7.39 5.22 10.99
CA LEU A 30 8.16 4.86 9.80
C LEU A 30 9.66 4.66 10.12
N ALA A 31 10.21 5.51 10.99
CA ALA A 31 11.59 5.38 11.43
C ALA A 31 11.84 4.06 12.18
N GLU A 32 10.91 3.63 13.02
CA GLU A 32 10.97 2.34 13.74
C GLU A 32 10.96 1.14 12.79
N VAL A 33 10.10 1.15 11.78
CA VAL A 33 10.05 0.08 10.76
C VAL A 33 11.34 0.04 9.94
N ARG A 34 11.89 1.20 9.57
CA ARG A 34 13.14 1.33 8.81
C ARG A 34 14.35 0.74 9.53
N THR A 35 14.44 0.88 10.85
CA THR A 35 15.61 0.42 11.61
C THR A 35 15.63 -1.10 11.80
N MET A 36 14.52 -1.80 11.50
CA MET A 36 14.43 -3.25 11.64
C MET A 36 15.31 -3.96 10.62
N ALA A 37 16.40 -4.57 11.09
CA ALA A 37 17.30 -5.43 10.31
C ALA A 37 16.53 -6.53 9.55
N ASN A 38 15.59 -7.17 10.25
CA ASN A 38 14.71 -8.22 9.76
C ASN A 38 13.28 -7.94 10.25
N PRO A 39 12.37 -7.43 9.40
CA PRO A 39 11.00 -7.12 9.80
C PRO A 39 10.20 -8.42 10.02
N PRO A 40 9.22 -8.42 10.93
CA PRO A 40 8.27 -9.53 11.04
C PRO A 40 7.58 -9.80 9.69
N ALA A 41 7.27 -11.07 9.41
CA ALA A 41 6.65 -11.47 8.15
C ALA A 41 5.38 -10.66 7.78
N PRO A 42 4.45 -10.35 8.72
CA PRO A 42 3.29 -9.52 8.40
C PRO A 42 3.65 -8.09 7.99
N VAL A 43 4.68 -7.51 8.63
CA VAL A 43 5.16 -6.15 8.31
C VAL A 43 5.80 -6.13 6.93
N LYS A 44 6.62 -7.14 6.62
CA LYS A 44 7.23 -7.27 5.29
C LYS A 44 6.16 -7.38 4.21
N LEU A 45 5.18 -8.26 4.41
CA LEU A 45 4.10 -8.52 3.46
C LEU A 45 3.21 -7.28 3.23
N ALA A 46 2.89 -6.54 4.29
CA ALA A 46 2.12 -5.30 4.19
C ALA A 46 2.87 -4.19 3.44
N LEU A 47 4.18 -4.11 3.56
CA LEU A 47 4.98 -3.08 2.88
C LEU A 47 5.26 -3.45 1.43
N GLU A 48 5.48 -4.74 1.17
CA GLU A 48 5.69 -5.28 -0.16
C GLU A 48 4.43 -5.09 -1.03
N SER A 49 3.23 -5.31 -0.47
CA SER A 49 1.98 -5.04 -1.17
C SER A 49 1.80 -3.56 -1.52
N VAL A 50 2.15 -2.65 -0.61
CA VAL A 50 2.12 -1.21 -0.88
C VAL A 50 3.12 -0.83 -1.97
N CYS A 51 4.34 -1.37 -1.95
CA CYS A 51 5.34 -1.08 -2.98
C CYS A 51 4.92 -1.60 -4.35
N LEU A 52 4.26 -2.76 -4.41
CA LEU A 52 3.65 -3.30 -5.63
C LEU A 52 2.56 -2.37 -6.17
N LEU A 53 1.66 -1.89 -5.30
CA LEU A 53 0.58 -0.98 -5.72
C LEU A 53 1.13 0.35 -6.24
N LEU A 54 2.18 0.89 -5.60
CA LEU A 54 2.85 2.11 -6.04
C LEU A 54 3.71 1.93 -7.30
N GLY A 55 3.87 0.70 -7.80
CA GLY A 55 4.73 0.39 -8.95
C GLY A 55 6.23 0.60 -8.68
N GLU A 56 6.62 0.70 -7.41
CA GLU A 56 7.99 0.96 -6.98
C GLU A 56 8.79 -0.33 -6.74
N ASP A 57 8.11 -1.46 -6.53
CA ASP A 57 8.71 -2.80 -6.49
C ASP A 57 7.77 -3.85 -7.11
N ASP A 58 8.08 -4.31 -8.32
CA ASP A 58 7.33 -5.32 -9.06
C ASP A 58 7.83 -6.76 -8.78
N ARG A 59 9.01 -6.89 -8.17
CA ARG A 59 9.69 -8.19 -8.01
C ARG A 59 9.42 -8.84 -6.66
N GLY A 60 8.92 -8.06 -5.69
CA GLY A 60 8.44 -8.55 -4.40
C GLY A 60 9.50 -9.37 -3.68
N GLY A 61 10.53 -8.72 -3.14
CA GLY A 61 11.49 -9.52 -2.38
C GLY A 61 12.61 -8.84 -1.62
N ASP A 62 13.06 -7.65 -2.03
CA ASP A 62 14.22 -7.05 -1.37
C ASP A 62 13.80 -6.01 -0.31
N TRP A 63 13.94 -6.41 0.95
CA TRP A 63 13.73 -5.51 2.08
C TRP A 63 14.61 -4.25 1.99
N LYS A 64 15.79 -4.35 1.35
CA LYS A 64 16.66 -3.20 1.13
C LYS A 64 16.03 -2.19 0.16
N ALA A 65 15.36 -2.66 -0.89
CA ALA A 65 14.63 -1.81 -1.83
C ALA A 65 13.42 -1.16 -1.13
N ILE A 66 12.62 -1.95 -0.40
CA ILE A 66 11.48 -1.48 0.39
C ILE A 66 11.91 -0.40 1.38
N ARG A 67 13.03 -0.60 2.10
CA ARG A 67 13.60 0.43 2.98
C ARG A 67 13.96 1.71 2.24
N GLY A 68 14.50 1.62 1.02
CA GLY A 68 14.81 2.79 0.21
C GLY A 68 13.56 3.61 -0.11
N ILE A 69 12.44 2.94 -0.42
CA ILE A 69 11.15 3.58 -0.68
C ILE A 69 10.60 4.24 0.58
N LEU A 70 10.68 3.56 1.73
CA LEU A 70 10.24 4.08 3.04
C LEU A 70 11.00 5.33 3.51
N VAL A 71 12.23 5.53 3.05
CA VAL A 71 13.04 6.71 3.40
C VAL A 71 12.58 7.96 2.66
N LYS A 72 11.89 7.83 1.52
CA LYS A 72 11.40 8.97 0.75
C LYS A 72 10.36 9.72 1.58
N ASP A 73 10.53 11.04 1.78
CA ASP A 73 9.51 11.88 2.41
C ASP A 73 8.19 11.88 1.63
N SER A 74 8.23 11.54 0.34
CA SER A 74 7.06 11.38 -0.52
C SER A 74 6.26 10.12 -0.25
N PHE A 75 6.76 9.12 0.49
CA PHE A 75 6.13 7.81 0.65
C PHE A 75 4.65 7.91 1.09
N ILE A 76 4.40 8.61 2.20
CA ILE A 76 3.03 8.82 2.71
C ILE A 76 2.17 9.59 1.71
N THR A 77 2.75 10.60 1.05
CA THR A 77 2.03 11.41 0.06
C THR A 77 1.66 10.60 -1.16
N SER A 78 2.53 9.69 -1.61
CA SER A 78 2.28 8.79 -2.74
C SER A 78 1.14 7.82 -2.44
N ILE A 79 1.00 7.35 -1.20
CA ILE A 79 -0.11 6.48 -0.80
C ILE A 79 -1.43 7.28 -0.72
N VAL A 80 -1.41 8.47 -0.10
CA VAL A 80 -2.62 9.31 0.02
C VAL A 80 -3.12 9.77 -1.35
N LYS A 81 -2.21 10.10 -2.27
CA LYS A 81 -2.52 10.51 -3.64
C LYS A 81 -2.59 9.35 -4.63
N PHE A 82 -2.60 8.12 -4.14
CA PHE A 82 -2.58 6.95 -5.01
C PHE A 82 -3.84 6.90 -5.87
N ASP A 83 -3.63 6.79 -7.19
CA ASP A 83 -4.70 6.75 -8.16
C ASP A 83 -5.03 5.29 -8.52
N THR A 84 -6.14 4.80 -7.98
CA THR A 84 -6.60 3.43 -8.24
C THR A 84 -6.97 3.17 -9.70
N SER A 85 -7.19 4.22 -10.51
CA SER A 85 -7.49 4.06 -11.95
C SER A 85 -6.28 3.64 -12.78
N GLN A 86 -5.07 3.85 -12.26
CA GLN A 86 -3.81 3.47 -12.93
C GLN A 86 -3.37 2.04 -12.62
N LEU A 87 -4.12 1.31 -11.79
CA LEU A 87 -3.85 -0.10 -11.49
C LEU A 87 -4.13 -0.98 -12.71
N THR A 88 -3.09 -1.65 -13.19
CA THR A 88 -3.23 -2.67 -14.24
C THR A 88 -3.88 -3.93 -13.69
N ASP A 89 -4.53 -4.69 -14.58
CA ASP A 89 -5.14 -5.97 -14.20
C ASP A 89 -4.11 -6.98 -13.69
N ASP A 90 -2.87 -6.95 -14.19
CA ASP A 90 -1.76 -7.78 -13.70
C ASP A 90 -1.42 -7.48 -12.23
N VAL A 91 -1.30 -6.20 -11.86
CA VAL A 91 -1.04 -5.79 -10.47
C VAL A 91 -2.22 -6.18 -9.57
N ARG A 92 -3.45 -6.02 -10.06
CA ARG A 92 -4.67 -6.41 -9.33
C ARG A 92 -4.70 -7.91 -9.04
N GLU A 93 -4.35 -8.74 -10.02
CA GLU A 93 -4.32 -10.20 -9.87
C GLU A 93 -3.20 -10.64 -8.93
N LYS A 94 -2.00 -10.04 -9.06
CA LYS A 94 -0.89 -10.26 -8.11
C LYS A 94 -1.29 -9.87 -6.69
N MET A 95 -1.97 -8.74 -6.52
CA MET A 95 -2.41 -8.27 -5.20
C MET A 95 -3.38 -9.27 -4.54
N LYS A 96 -4.38 -9.75 -5.29
CA LYS A 96 -5.35 -10.73 -4.81
C LYS A 96 -4.71 -12.07 -4.48
N SER A 97 -3.89 -12.59 -5.39
CA SER A 97 -3.34 -13.94 -5.30
C SER A 97 -2.19 -14.09 -4.30
N ARG A 98 -1.38 -13.05 -4.05
CA ARG A 98 -0.23 -13.11 -3.12
C ARG A 98 -0.47 -12.51 -1.75
N TYR A 99 -1.34 -11.50 -1.62
CA TYR A 99 -1.40 -10.70 -0.40
C TYR A 99 -2.77 -10.71 0.28
N LEU A 100 -3.87 -10.77 -0.49
CA LEU A 100 -5.23 -10.85 0.06
C LEU A 100 -5.71 -12.29 0.28
N SER A 101 -5.03 -13.27 -0.31
CA SER A 101 -5.30 -14.70 -0.15
C SER A 101 -4.63 -15.30 1.10
N ASN A 102 -3.82 -14.51 1.82
CA ASN A 102 -3.09 -14.97 3.00
C ASN A 102 -3.98 -14.79 4.25
N PRO A 103 -4.29 -15.86 5.00
CA PRO A 103 -5.22 -15.84 6.14
C PRO A 103 -4.71 -15.05 7.35
#